data_AF-A0A968VDI2-F1
#
_entry.id   AF-A0A968VDI2-F1
#
_cell.length_a   1.000
_cell.length_b   1.000
_cell.length_c   1.000
_cell.angle_alpha   90.00
_cell.angle_beta   90.00
_cell.angle_gamma   90.00
#
_symmetry.space_group_name_H-M   'P 1'
#
loop_
_entity.id
_entity.type
_entity.pdbx_description
1 polymer ?
#
loop_
_entity_poly.entity_id
_entity_poly.type
_entity_poly.pdbx_seq_one_letter_code
_entity_poly.pdbx_strand_id
1 'polypeptide(L)'
;MTASNLDSTPESFPAESAPESAQVEDKAKPQTPATLRYTVQGSRRPSVYFWAVALSGGGLGFALAGLSSFSGTNLLPFSDPTQLAFIPQGIAMLFYGVVGSLAGLYQWLSLAWNLGGGYNEFDKGSRTVTLFRQGFPGESREVRLVYPFADVQSVRVAIKDGLNPKRAIFLRVRGHGDLRLTSISEPMALADIENQAAEIARYLGVILEGI
;
A
#
# COMPACT_ATOMS: atom_id res chain seq x y z
N MET A 1 -31.28 50.49 80.74
CA MET A 1 -31.33 49.02 80.71
C MET A 1 -31.28 48.60 79.24
N THR A 2 -30.26 47.81 78.87
CA THR A 2 -30.22 46.72 77.84
C THR A 2 -31.16 46.83 76.63
N ALA A 3 -30.81 46.51 75.40
CA ALA A 3 -29.61 46.04 74.68
C ALA A 3 -30.03 46.03 73.19
N SER A 4 -29.08 46.09 72.25
CA SER A 4 -28.92 45.18 71.11
C SER A 4 -28.24 45.89 69.94
N ASN A 5 -27.10 45.33 69.57
CA ASN A 5 -26.39 45.58 68.32
C ASN A 5 -27.27 45.21 67.11
N LEU A 6 -27.11 45.91 65.99
CA LEU A 6 -26.83 45.26 64.71
C LEU A 6 -26.29 46.27 63.70
N ASP A 7 -25.03 45.98 63.36
CA ASP A 7 -24.14 46.50 62.35
C ASP A 7 -24.79 46.52 60.95
N SER A 8 -24.65 47.65 60.25
CA SER A 8 -25.00 47.78 58.83
C SER A 8 -24.02 48.76 58.18
N THR A 9 -22.91 48.23 57.68
CA THR A 9 -22.06 48.95 56.71
C THR A 9 -21.68 48.03 55.53
N PRO A 10 -21.45 48.63 54.35
CA PRO A 10 -21.91 48.11 53.07
C PRO A 10 -20.95 47.11 52.42
N GLU A 11 -21.51 46.27 51.54
CA GLU A 11 -20.78 45.33 50.68
C GLU A 11 -19.56 45.99 50.02
N SER A 12 -18.40 45.42 50.32
CA SER A 12 -17.13 45.75 49.69
C SER A 12 -17.08 45.13 48.29
N PHE A 13 -16.92 45.98 47.28
CA PHE A 13 -16.53 45.60 45.93
C PHE A 13 -15.21 44.79 45.96
N PRO A 14 -15.13 43.63 45.29
CA PRO A 14 -13.85 42.97 45.11
C PRO A 14 -13.00 43.70 44.07
N ALA A 15 -11.70 43.69 44.34
CA ALA A 15 -10.65 44.47 43.68
C ALA A 15 -10.54 44.21 42.17
N GLU A 16 -10.29 45.31 41.46
CA GLU A 16 -9.83 45.36 40.08
C GLU A 16 -8.41 44.77 39.97
N SER A 17 -8.29 43.65 39.28
CA SER A 17 -7.03 43.10 38.78
C SER A 17 -7.02 43.12 37.26
N ALA A 18 -6.29 44.07 36.68
CA ALA A 18 -5.88 44.03 35.27
C ALA A 18 -4.63 43.13 35.10
N PRO A 19 -4.20 42.82 33.87
CA PRO A 19 -4.89 42.08 32.82
C PRO A 19 -4.17 40.72 32.58
N GLU A 20 -4.93 39.64 32.43
CA GLU A 20 -4.36 38.36 31.99
C GLU A 20 -4.07 38.45 30.49
N SER A 21 -2.77 38.49 30.18
CA SER A 21 -2.22 38.39 28.84
C SER A 21 -2.64 37.06 28.22
N ALA A 22 -3.77 37.09 27.50
CA ALA A 22 -4.15 36.05 26.57
C ALA A 22 -3.02 35.88 25.54
N GLN A 23 -2.28 34.80 25.75
CA GLN A 23 -1.26 34.25 24.89
C GLN A 23 -1.80 34.23 23.45
N VAL A 24 -1.14 34.97 22.57
CA VAL A 24 -1.25 34.74 21.13
C VAL A 24 -0.69 33.34 20.91
N GLU A 25 -1.57 32.35 20.77
CA GLU A 25 -1.23 31.03 20.25
C GLU A 25 -0.51 31.24 18.91
N ASP A 26 0.81 31.06 18.96
CA ASP A 26 1.66 30.92 17.80
C ASP A 26 1.10 29.77 16.97
N LYS A 27 0.46 30.12 15.85
CA LYS A 27 0.02 29.14 14.85
C LYS A 27 1.27 28.42 14.36
N ALA A 28 1.53 27.26 14.96
CA ALA A 28 2.54 26.33 14.49
C ALA A 28 2.34 26.12 12.98
N LYS A 29 3.27 26.68 12.19
CA LYS A 29 3.40 26.34 10.77
C LYS A 29 3.38 24.82 10.66
N PRO A 30 2.63 24.23 9.72
CA PRO A 30 2.70 22.79 9.50
C PRO A 30 4.15 22.44 9.13
N GLN A 31 4.87 21.88 10.10
CA GLN A 31 6.23 21.42 9.89
C GLN A 31 6.14 20.30 8.86
N THR A 32 6.56 20.59 7.63
CA THR A 32 6.59 19.56 6.59
C THR A 32 7.51 18.45 7.10
N PRO A 33 7.07 17.18 7.13
CA PRO A 33 7.88 16.10 7.69
C PRO A 33 9.25 16.06 7.01
N ALA A 34 10.31 15.82 7.79
CA ALA A 34 11.69 15.78 7.29
C ALA A 34 11.86 14.74 6.16
N THR A 35 11.01 13.70 6.16
CA THR A 35 10.98 12.65 5.14
C THR A 35 9.54 12.34 4.77
N LEU A 36 9.22 12.32 3.48
CA LEU A 36 7.92 11.92 2.92
C LEU A 36 8.06 10.53 2.31
N ARG A 37 7.27 9.56 2.76
CA ARG A 37 7.36 8.16 2.31
C ARG A 37 6.01 7.61 1.87
N TYR A 38 5.97 7.05 0.67
CA TYR A 38 4.81 6.32 0.15
C TYR A 38 5.17 4.86 -0.05
N THR A 39 4.39 3.96 0.52
CA THR A 39 4.55 2.52 0.32
C THR A 39 3.92 2.11 -1.01
N VAL A 40 4.59 1.22 -1.72
CA VAL A 40 4.08 0.64 -2.96
C VAL A 40 3.76 -0.82 -2.70
N GLN A 41 2.46 -1.13 -2.71
CA GLN A 41 1.98 -2.49 -2.47
C GLN A 41 2.33 -3.39 -3.65
N GLY A 42 3.16 -4.40 -3.37
CA GLY A 42 3.56 -5.43 -4.32
C GLY A 42 2.55 -6.56 -4.42
N SER A 43 3.06 -7.79 -4.39
CA SER A 43 2.29 -9.03 -4.53
C SER A 43 1.38 -9.36 -3.34
N ARG A 44 1.61 -8.78 -2.16
CA ARG A 44 0.82 -9.03 -0.94
C ARG A 44 -0.54 -8.33 -0.98
N ARG A 45 -1.44 -8.85 -1.80
CA ARG A 45 -2.79 -8.33 -1.99
C ARG A 45 -3.84 -9.37 -1.65
N PRO A 46 -5.00 -8.96 -1.13
CA PRO A 46 -6.08 -9.89 -0.80
C PRO A 46 -6.46 -10.82 -1.97
N SER A 47 -6.52 -10.28 -3.20
CA SER A 47 -6.82 -11.07 -4.40
C SER A 47 -5.77 -12.15 -4.68
N VAL A 48 -4.49 -11.84 -4.45
CA VAL A 48 -3.40 -12.80 -4.62
C VAL A 48 -3.46 -13.89 -3.56
N TYR A 49 -3.77 -13.56 -2.31
CA TYR A 49 -4.00 -14.54 -1.26
C TYR A 49 -5.19 -15.47 -1.58
N PHE A 50 -6.30 -14.90 -2.05
CA PHE A 50 -7.47 -15.67 -2.45
C PHE A 50 -7.13 -16.70 -3.54
N TRP A 51 -6.47 -16.25 -4.62
CA TRP A 51 -6.07 -17.15 -5.71
C TRP A 51 -5.03 -18.17 -5.28
N ALA A 52 -4.09 -17.81 -4.40
CA ALA A 52 -3.12 -18.76 -3.85
C ALA A 52 -3.82 -19.91 -3.10
N VAL A 53 -4.80 -19.58 -2.25
CA VAL A 53 -5.58 -20.59 -1.51
C VAL A 53 -6.44 -21.42 -2.45
N ALA A 54 -7.15 -20.79 -3.39
CA ALA A 54 -8.01 -21.49 -4.34
C ALA A 54 -7.24 -22.46 -5.24
N LEU A 55 -6.09 -22.03 -5.79
CA LEU A 55 -5.23 -22.85 -6.65
C LEU A 55 -4.56 -23.99 -5.87
N SER A 56 -4.05 -23.72 -4.66
CA SER A 56 -3.47 -24.76 -3.82
C SER A 56 -4.50 -25.79 -3.37
N GLY A 57 -5.68 -25.34 -2.91
CA GLY A 57 -6.76 -26.23 -2.48
C GLY A 57 -7.30 -27.08 -3.63
N GLY A 58 -7.65 -26.45 -4.76
CA GLY A 58 -8.12 -27.14 -5.95
C GLY A 58 -7.06 -28.06 -6.56
N GLY A 59 -5.82 -27.58 -6.66
CA GLY A 59 -4.68 -28.35 -7.19
C GLY A 59 -4.40 -29.60 -6.37
N LEU A 60 -4.27 -29.47 -5.04
CA LEU A 60 -4.06 -30.60 -4.15
C LEU A 60 -5.25 -31.56 -4.17
N GLY A 61 -6.49 -31.05 -4.18
CA GLY A 61 -7.69 -31.86 -4.26
C GLY A 61 -7.75 -32.72 -5.53
N PHE A 62 -7.48 -32.11 -6.69
CA PHE A 62 -7.45 -32.84 -7.97
C PHE A 62 -6.27 -33.82 -8.08
N ALA A 63 -5.10 -33.45 -7.55
CA ALA A 63 -3.94 -34.34 -7.51
C ALA A 63 -4.20 -35.58 -6.64
N LEU A 64 -4.79 -35.39 -5.45
CA LEU A 64 -5.18 -36.47 -4.55
C LEU A 64 -6.30 -37.34 -5.14
N ALA A 65 -7.28 -36.75 -5.83
CA ALA A 65 -8.33 -37.50 -6.53
C ALA A 65 -7.75 -38.40 -7.63
N GLY A 66 -6.85 -37.88 -8.46
CA GLY A 66 -6.18 -38.65 -9.51
C GLY A 66 -5.29 -39.76 -8.94
N LEU A 67 -4.55 -39.48 -7.87
CA LEU A 67 -3.70 -40.48 -7.20
C LEU A 67 -4.51 -41.56 -6.48
N SER A 68 -5.66 -41.19 -5.91
CA SER A 68 -6.62 -42.12 -5.30
C SER A 68 -7.18 -43.10 -6.32
N SER A 69 -7.56 -42.60 -7.51
CA SER A 69 -8.01 -43.43 -8.63
C SER A 69 -6.90 -44.35 -9.18
N PHE A 70 -5.63 -43.92 -9.14
CA PHE A 70 -4.48 -44.76 -9.53
C PHE A 70 -4.19 -45.89 -8.52
N SER A 71 -4.18 -45.56 -7.22
CA SER A 71 -3.78 -46.47 -6.13
C SER A 71 -4.94 -47.33 -5.59
N GLY A 72 -6.17 -47.06 -6.02
CA GLY A 72 -7.38 -47.73 -5.51
C GLY A 72 -7.64 -47.48 -4.01
N THR A 73 -6.97 -46.50 -3.41
CA THR A 73 -7.04 -46.18 -1.98
C THR A 73 -7.59 -44.77 -1.82
N ASN A 74 -8.60 -44.59 -0.96
CA ASN A 74 -9.22 -43.28 -0.79
C ASN A 74 -8.32 -42.32 0.01
N LEU A 75 -7.70 -41.37 -0.70
CA LEU A 75 -6.85 -40.32 -0.14
C LEU A 75 -7.62 -39.04 0.23
N LEU A 76 -8.91 -38.95 -0.11
CA LEU A 76 -9.73 -37.77 0.13
C LEU A 76 -10.65 -38.00 1.34
N PRO A 77 -10.67 -37.08 2.32
CA PRO A 77 -11.47 -37.24 3.54
C PRO A 77 -12.98 -37.12 3.32
N PHE A 78 -13.43 -36.57 2.18
CA PHE A 78 -14.84 -36.22 1.93
C PHE A 78 -15.41 -36.79 0.62
N SER A 79 -14.72 -37.66 -0.09
CA SER A 79 -15.19 -38.24 -1.36
C SER A 79 -14.57 -39.62 -1.57
N ASP A 80 -15.19 -40.48 -2.39
CA ASP A 80 -14.65 -41.80 -2.79
C ASP A 80 -14.23 -41.80 -4.28
N PRO A 81 -13.04 -41.28 -4.64
CA PRO A 81 -12.56 -41.31 -6.02
C PRO A 81 -12.12 -42.71 -6.47
N THR A 82 -12.11 -43.68 -5.55
CA THR A 82 -11.72 -45.07 -5.80
C THR A 82 -12.65 -45.80 -6.77
N GLN A 83 -13.88 -45.29 -6.98
CA GLN A 83 -14.82 -45.81 -7.96
C GLN A 83 -14.69 -45.16 -9.36
N LEU A 84 -13.86 -44.12 -9.52
CA LEU A 84 -13.64 -43.48 -10.82
C LEU A 84 -12.68 -44.30 -11.68
N ALA A 85 -13.04 -44.48 -12.95
CA ALA A 85 -12.14 -45.02 -13.96
C ALA A 85 -10.92 -44.09 -14.13
N PHE A 86 -9.73 -44.64 -13.86
CA PHE A 86 -8.47 -43.88 -13.94
C PHE A 86 -8.23 -43.28 -15.32
N ILE A 87 -8.62 -43.99 -16.38
CA ILE A 87 -8.55 -43.52 -17.76
C ILE A 87 -9.97 -43.31 -18.29
N PRO A 88 -10.33 -42.13 -18.84
CA PRO A 88 -9.50 -40.93 -19.02
C PRO A 88 -9.54 -39.94 -17.84
N GLN A 89 -10.51 -40.11 -16.92
CA GLN A 89 -10.91 -39.06 -15.97
C GLN A 89 -9.89 -38.86 -14.83
N GLY A 90 -9.36 -39.94 -14.26
CA GLY A 90 -8.34 -39.87 -13.20
C GLY A 90 -7.05 -39.20 -13.66
N ILE A 91 -6.56 -39.52 -14.87
CA ILE A 91 -5.39 -38.88 -15.47
C ILE A 91 -5.63 -37.39 -15.70
N ALA A 92 -6.79 -37.01 -16.23
CA ALA A 92 -7.13 -35.61 -16.43
C ALA A 92 -7.12 -34.84 -15.10
N MET A 93 -7.74 -35.41 -14.05
CA MET A 93 -7.71 -34.81 -12.71
C MET A 93 -6.30 -34.70 -12.14
N LEU A 94 -5.47 -35.73 -12.28
CA LEU A 94 -4.07 -35.67 -11.84
C LEU A 94 -3.30 -34.56 -12.57
N PHE A 95 -3.46 -34.46 -13.89
CA PHE A 95 -2.80 -33.44 -14.70
C PHE A 95 -3.19 -32.02 -14.27
N TYR A 96 -4.49 -31.74 -14.21
CA TYR A 96 -4.98 -30.43 -13.76
C TYR A 96 -4.62 -30.14 -12.30
N GLY A 97 -4.57 -31.17 -11.44
CA GLY A 97 -4.13 -31.06 -10.07
C GLY A 97 -2.67 -30.66 -9.93
N VAL A 98 -1.78 -31.26 -10.73
CA VAL A 98 -0.36 -30.89 -10.76
C VAL A 98 -0.19 -29.45 -11.26
N VAL A 99 -0.85 -29.07 -12.36
CA VAL A 99 -0.78 -27.71 -12.91
C VAL A 99 -1.30 -26.70 -11.89
N GLY A 100 -2.45 -26.96 -11.26
CA GLY A 100 -3.03 -26.11 -10.22
C GLY A 100 -2.14 -25.99 -8.99
N SER A 101 -1.52 -27.09 -8.56
CA SER A 101 -0.59 -27.10 -7.42
C SER A 101 0.67 -26.29 -7.71
N LEU A 102 1.24 -26.43 -8.90
CA LEU A 102 2.40 -25.64 -9.34
C LEU A 102 2.05 -24.14 -9.44
N ALA A 103 0.88 -23.80 -9.98
CA ALA A 103 0.40 -22.43 -10.04
C ALA A 103 0.16 -21.84 -8.64
N GLY A 104 -0.44 -22.61 -7.73
CA GLY A 104 -0.62 -22.23 -6.33
C GLY A 104 0.71 -22.02 -5.62
N LEU A 105 1.68 -22.94 -5.80
CA LEU A 105 3.03 -22.83 -5.26
C LEU A 105 3.71 -21.55 -5.76
N TYR A 106 3.65 -21.27 -7.06
CA TYR A 106 4.17 -20.02 -7.62
C TYR A 106 3.55 -18.79 -6.95
N GLN A 107 2.25 -18.82 -6.68
CA GLN A 107 1.57 -17.71 -6.02
C GLN A 107 2.03 -17.51 -4.58
N TRP A 108 2.24 -18.59 -3.82
CA TRP A 108 2.84 -18.55 -2.48
C TRP A 108 4.27 -18.02 -2.49
N LEU A 109 5.08 -18.45 -3.44
CA LEU A 109 6.44 -17.95 -3.65
C LEU A 109 6.43 -16.44 -3.94
N SER A 110 5.54 -15.98 -4.82
CA SER A 110 5.35 -14.56 -5.14
C SER A 110 4.96 -13.73 -3.91
N LEU A 111 4.12 -14.29 -3.03
CA LEU A 111 3.72 -13.66 -1.75
C LEU A 111 4.88 -13.63 -0.75
N ALA A 112 5.60 -14.74 -0.61
CA ALA A 112 6.75 -14.87 0.28
C ALA A 112 7.85 -13.84 -0.09
N TRP A 113 8.14 -13.70 -1.37
CA TRP A 113 9.13 -12.74 -1.87
C TRP A 113 8.63 -11.30 -1.97
N ASN A 114 7.33 -11.06 -1.82
CA ASN A 114 6.69 -9.76 -1.96
C ASN A 114 7.09 -9.06 -3.26
N LEU A 115 6.97 -9.78 -4.39
CA LEU A 115 7.42 -9.29 -5.69
C LEU A 115 6.73 -7.97 -6.04
N GLY A 116 7.50 -6.99 -6.51
CA GLY A 116 7.04 -5.65 -6.86
C GLY A 116 6.71 -4.74 -5.67
N GLY A 117 6.92 -5.20 -4.44
CA GLY A 117 6.73 -4.39 -3.24
C GLY A 117 7.84 -3.38 -3.07
N GLY A 118 7.55 -2.22 -2.47
CA GLY A 118 8.57 -1.21 -2.31
C GLY A 118 8.08 0.04 -1.62
N TYR A 119 8.87 1.10 -1.74
CA TYR A 119 8.49 2.42 -1.25
C TYR A 119 9.18 3.51 -2.08
N ASN A 120 8.57 4.69 -2.07
CA ASN A 120 9.16 5.92 -2.57
C ASN A 120 9.44 6.79 -1.36
N GLU A 121 10.68 7.25 -1.21
CA GLU A 121 11.10 8.11 -0.11
C GLU A 121 11.67 9.40 -0.68
N PHE A 122 11.22 10.52 -0.13
CA PHE A 122 11.70 11.86 -0.46
C PHE A 122 12.25 12.46 0.83
N ASP A 123 13.55 12.70 0.89
CA ASP A 123 14.21 13.22 2.08
C ASP A 123 14.75 14.63 1.84
N LYS A 124 14.25 15.60 2.61
CA LYS A 124 14.72 16.99 2.57
C LYS A 124 16.09 17.19 3.23
N GLY A 125 16.46 16.33 4.19
CA GLY A 125 17.75 16.38 4.87
C GLY A 125 18.89 16.01 3.92
N SER A 126 18.81 14.83 3.30
CA SER A 126 19.80 14.40 2.30
C SER A 126 19.60 15.02 0.91
N ARG A 127 18.45 15.68 0.65
CA ARG A 127 18.03 16.19 -0.67
C ARG A 127 18.04 15.12 -1.76
N THR A 128 17.63 13.90 -1.40
CA THR A 128 17.57 12.75 -2.31
C THR A 128 16.17 12.12 -2.40
N VAL A 129 15.83 11.66 -3.60
CA VAL A 129 14.67 10.82 -3.89
C VAL A 129 15.14 9.39 -4.03
N THR A 130 14.61 8.49 -3.21
CA THR A 130 14.90 7.07 -3.27
C THR A 130 13.67 6.29 -3.72
N LEU A 131 13.77 5.62 -4.86
CA LEU A 131 12.78 4.66 -5.34
C LEU A 131 13.30 3.27 -5.05
N PHE A 132 12.64 2.57 -4.13
CA PHE A 132 12.98 1.20 -3.76
C PHE A 132 11.92 0.23 -4.27
N ARG A 133 12.33 -0.85 -4.92
CA ARG A 133 11.48 -1.96 -5.37
C ARG A 133 12.14 -3.30 -5.10
N GLN A 134 11.35 -4.27 -4.66
CA GLN A 134 11.73 -5.67 -4.47
C GLN A 134 11.38 -6.46 -5.74
N GLY A 135 12.38 -7.10 -6.31
CA GLY A 135 12.28 -7.99 -7.46
C GLY A 135 12.26 -9.47 -7.08
N PHE A 136 12.50 -10.31 -8.08
CA PHE A 136 12.65 -11.75 -7.92
C PHE A 136 13.83 -12.10 -7.01
N PRO A 137 13.79 -13.25 -6.32
CA PRO A 137 14.92 -13.74 -5.53
C PRO A 137 16.19 -13.85 -6.39
N GLY A 138 17.31 -13.36 -5.85
CA GLY A 138 18.61 -13.34 -6.52
C GLY A 138 19.56 -12.32 -5.88
N GLU A 139 20.79 -12.24 -6.38
CA GLU A 139 21.84 -11.33 -5.90
C GLU A 139 21.46 -9.84 -6.03
N SER A 140 20.63 -9.50 -7.01
CA SER A 140 20.09 -8.15 -7.23
C SER A 140 18.58 -8.10 -7.01
N ARG A 141 18.12 -8.66 -5.87
CA ARG A 141 16.70 -8.62 -5.48
C ARG A 141 16.19 -7.20 -5.29
N GLU A 142 17.05 -6.26 -4.92
CA GLU A 142 16.66 -4.90 -4.58
C GLU A 142 17.06 -3.94 -5.70
N VAL A 143 16.06 -3.26 -6.27
CA VAL A 143 16.28 -2.15 -7.19
C VAL A 143 16.12 -0.87 -6.39
N ARG A 144 17.24 -0.22 -6.09
CA ARG A 144 17.30 1.08 -5.41
C ARG A 144 17.82 2.13 -6.39
N LEU A 145 16.94 3.04 -6.79
CA LEU A 145 17.30 4.19 -7.61
C LEU A 145 17.31 5.43 -6.73
N VAL A 146 18.45 6.13 -6.67
CA VAL A 146 18.62 7.34 -5.86
C VAL A 146 18.93 8.49 -6.79
N TYR A 147 18.15 9.56 -6.69
CA TYR A 147 18.32 10.77 -7.49
C TYR A 147 18.40 12.01 -6.59
N PRO A 148 19.28 12.98 -6.87
CA PRO A 148 19.29 14.23 -6.14
C PRO A 148 18.08 15.08 -6.52
N PHE A 149 17.60 15.92 -5.60
CA PHE A 149 16.47 16.82 -5.87
C PHE A 149 16.73 17.77 -7.04
N ALA A 150 17.99 18.13 -7.28
CA ALA A 150 18.39 19.00 -8.38
C ALA A 150 18.11 18.41 -9.77
N ASP A 151 18.04 17.07 -9.88
CA ASP A 151 17.74 16.40 -11.14
C ASP A 151 16.24 16.20 -11.36
N VAL A 152 15.41 16.43 -10.34
CA VAL A 152 13.94 16.35 -10.49
C VAL A 152 13.44 17.62 -11.17
N GLN A 153 12.77 17.46 -12.32
CA GLN A 153 12.26 18.57 -13.12
C GLN A 153 10.79 18.89 -12.81
N SER A 154 9.95 17.85 -12.82
CA SER A 154 8.51 17.99 -12.67
C SER A 154 7.90 16.70 -12.11
N VAL A 155 6.72 16.83 -11.52
CA VAL A 155 5.83 15.71 -11.21
C VAL A 155 4.75 15.70 -12.27
N ARG A 156 4.61 14.60 -13.02
CA ARG A 156 3.62 14.49 -14.09
C ARG A 156 2.47 13.55 -13.69
N VAL A 157 1.24 13.99 -13.85
CA VAL A 157 0.06 13.13 -13.67
C VAL A 157 -0.43 12.67 -15.05
N ALA A 158 -0.61 11.37 -15.23
CA ALA A 158 -1.22 10.80 -16.41
C ALA A 158 -2.59 10.24 -16.04
N ILE A 159 -3.63 10.83 -16.62
CA ILE A 159 -5.02 10.41 -16.47
C ILE A 159 -5.49 9.89 -17.81
N LYS A 160 -5.93 8.63 -17.84
CA LYS A 160 -6.63 8.04 -18.98
C LYS A 160 -7.99 7.59 -18.51
N ASP A 161 -9.01 8.36 -18.86
CA ASP A 161 -10.41 7.99 -18.61
C ASP A 161 -10.95 7.09 -19.73
N GLY A 162 -11.90 6.20 -19.39
CA GLY A 162 -12.49 5.23 -20.31
C GLY A 162 -12.96 3.96 -19.60
N LEU A 163 -13.20 2.89 -20.35
CA LEU A 163 -13.62 1.58 -19.81
C LEU A 163 -12.60 0.96 -18.85
N ASN A 164 -11.34 1.38 -18.92
CA ASN A 164 -10.29 0.97 -18.00
C ASN A 164 -9.50 2.22 -17.56
N PRO A 165 -9.97 2.93 -16.52
CA PRO A 165 -9.33 4.16 -16.08
C PRO A 165 -7.92 3.83 -15.58
N LYS A 166 -6.92 4.56 -16.08
CA LYS A 166 -5.54 4.43 -15.63
C LYS A 166 -5.07 5.80 -15.14
N ARG A 167 -4.71 5.86 -13.87
CA ARG A 167 -4.21 7.06 -13.21
C ARG A 167 -2.84 6.76 -12.64
N ALA A 168 -1.84 7.55 -13.03
CA ALA A 168 -0.47 7.33 -12.60
C ALA A 168 0.28 8.64 -12.38
N ILE A 169 1.13 8.65 -11.35
CA ILE A 169 2.07 9.75 -11.08
C ILE A 169 3.43 9.32 -11.61
N PHE A 170 4.07 10.21 -12.36
CA PHE A 170 5.41 10.07 -12.87
C PHE A 170 6.29 11.18 -12.30
N LEU A 171 7.55 10.86 -12.06
CA LEU A 171 8.59 11.80 -11.66
C LEU A 171 9.52 11.98 -12.86
N ARG A 172 9.59 13.19 -13.40
CA ARG A 172 10.49 13.49 -14.50
C ARG A 172 11.87 13.85 -13.95
N VAL A 173 12.86 13.02 -14.25
CA VAL A 173 14.23 13.22 -13.81
C VAL A 173 15.13 13.51 -15.01
N ARG A 174 16.01 14.50 -14.86
CA ARG A 174 16.98 14.92 -15.87
C ARG A 174 17.83 13.72 -16.30
N GLY A 175 17.83 13.41 -17.59
CA GLY A 175 18.62 12.31 -18.16
C GLY A 175 18.05 10.90 -17.98
N HIS A 176 16.98 10.72 -17.19
CA HIS A 176 16.40 9.40 -16.90
C HIS A 176 14.95 9.21 -17.35
N GLY A 177 14.26 10.27 -17.77
CA GLY A 177 12.89 10.22 -18.28
C GLY A 177 11.83 10.20 -17.16
N ASP A 178 10.63 9.69 -17.50
CA ASP A 178 9.46 9.67 -16.61
C ASP A 178 9.44 8.39 -15.75
N LEU A 179 9.73 8.52 -14.45
CA LEU A 179 9.75 7.41 -13.49
C LEU A 179 8.39 7.25 -12.79
N ARG A 180 7.73 6.11 -12.97
CA ARG A 180 6.42 5.88 -12.36
C ARG A 180 6.50 5.68 -10.85
N LEU A 181 5.77 6.50 -10.09
CA LEU A 181 5.71 6.45 -8.63
C LEU A 181 4.57 5.57 -8.09
N THR A 182 3.44 5.49 -8.80
CA THR A 182 2.26 4.75 -8.34
C THR A 182 2.29 3.25 -8.69
N SER A 183 1.48 2.46 -7.99
CA SER A 183 1.30 1.03 -8.28
C SER A 183 0.54 0.82 -9.61
N ILE A 184 0.75 -0.31 -10.31
CA ILE A 184 0.16 -0.56 -11.65
C ILE A 184 -1.34 -0.86 -11.59
N SER A 185 -1.88 -1.31 -10.46
CA SER A 185 -3.06 -2.18 -10.53
C SER A 185 -4.40 -1.55 -10.21
N GLU A 186 -4.47 -0.53 -9.35
CA GLU A 186 -5.75 0.05 -8.98
C GLU A 186 -5.71 1.56 -9.23
N PRO A 187 -6.61 2.09 -10.07
CA PRO A 187 -6.69 3.52 -10.30
C PRO A 187 -7.21 4.18 -9.01
N MET A 188 -6.34 4.98 -8.40
CA MET A 188 -6.72 5.82 -7.25
C MET A 188 -7.85 6.77 -7.63
N ALA A 189 -8.63 7.23 -6.64
CA ALA A 189 -9.60 8.29 -6.89
C ALA A 189 -8.88 9.53 -7.46
N LEU A 190 -9.59 10.31 -8.27
CA LEU A 190 -8.98 11.44 -8.98
C LEU A 190 -8.47 12.49 -7.97
N ALA A 191 -9.28 12.77 -6.96
CA ALA A 191 -8.90 13.65 -5.86
C ALA A 191 -7.64 13.13 -5.12
N ASP A 192 -7.55 11.83 -4.85
CA ASP A 192 -6.40 11.25 -4.13
C ASP A 192 -5.11 11.37 -4.95
N ILE A 193 -5.17 11.10 -6.26
CA ILE A 193 -3.98 11.17 -7.10
C ILE A 193 -3.52 12.61 -7.31
N GLU A 194 -4.45 13.56 -7.46
CA GLU A 194 -4.15 14.99 -7.55
C GLU A 194 -3.55 15.52 -6.26
N ASN A 195 -4.15 15.18 -5.11
CA ASN A 195 -3.64 15.56 -3.79
C ASN A 195 -2.25 15.01 -3.55
N GLN A 196 -2.03 13.72 -3.85
CA GLN A 196 -0.72 13.09 -3.70
C GLN A 196 0.32 13.73 -4.64
N ALA A 197 -0.02 14.00 -5.89
CA ALA A 197 0.90 14.63 -6.83
C ALA A 197 1.24 16.07 -6.43
N ALA A 198 0.24 16.84 -5.98
CA ALA A 198 0.43 18.20 -5.47
C ALA A 198 1.24 18.24 -4.17
N GLU A 199 1.09 17.24 -3.29
CA GLU A 199 1.93 17.09 -2.11
C GLU A 199 3.39 16.83 -2.49
N ILE A 200 3.66 15.89 -3.40
CA ILE A 200 5.01 15.58 -3.88
C ILE A 200 5.64 16.80 -4.57
N ALA A 201 4.90 17.50 -5.43
CA ALA A 201 5.39 18.69 -6.13
C ALA A 201 5.75 19.82 -5.14
N ARG A 202 4.89 20.09 -4.15
CA ARG A 202 5.17 21.05 -3.07
C ARG A 202 6.35 20.62 -2.19
N TYR A 203 6.48 19.32 -1.94
CA TYR A 203 7.58 18.78 -1.14
C TYR A 203 8.94 18.98 -1.81
N LEU A 204 8.98 18.76 -3.13
CA LEU A 204 10.18 18.89 -3.97
C LEU A 204 10.46 20.31 -4.43
N GLY A 205 9.45 21.19 -4.42
CA GLY A 205 9.55 22.56 -4.93
C GLY A 205 9.59 22.61 -6.47
N VAL A 206 8.96 21.64 -7.13
CA VAL A 206 8.93 21.51 -8.61
C VAL A 206 7.52 21.74 -9.15
N ILE A 207 7.42 21.97 -10.46
CA ILE A 207 6.13 22.14 -11.14
C ILE A 207 5.37 20.82 -11.23
N LEU A 208 4.04 20.91 -11.14
CA LEU A 208 3.11 19.82 -11.44
C LEU A 208 2.70 19.92 -12.91
N GLU A 209 2.97 18.88 -13.69
CA GLU A 209 2.60 18.75 -15.10
C GLU A 209 1.45 17.77 -15.26
N GLY A 210 0.52 18.05 -16.17
CA GLY A 210 -0.60 17.16 -16.49
C GLY A 210 -1.90 17.59 -15.83
N ILE A 211 -2.76 18.17 -16.67
CA ILE A 211 -4.22 18.08 -16.65
C ILE A 211 -4.61 17.74 -18.09
#